data_AF-G6AG56-F1
#
_entry.id   AF-G6AG56-F1
#
_cell.length_a   1.000
_cell.length_b   1.000
_cell.length_c   1.000
_cell.angle_alpha   90.00
_cell.angle_beta   90.00
_cell.angle_gamma   90.00
#
_symmetry.space_group_name_H-M   'P 1'
#
loop_
_entity.id
_entity.type
_entity.pdbx_description
1 polymer ?
#
loop_
_entity_poly.entity_id
_entity_poly.type
_entity_poly.pdbx_seq_one_letter_code
_entity_poly.pdbx_strand_id
1 'polypeptide(L)'
;MGYGTDISEKQYRTRLENALAMNEPLSKVYYLKEQLRQIWSQPMKAMAEEVLGDWLRQAEQSKIAQLQKMAVTMRTYKKDTLAWYDGQLSTGKIKGINYKIKAMRQNAQSLKSARYLTLSLHAI
;
A
#
# COMPACT_ATOMS: atom_id res chain seq x y z
N MET A 1 -24.05 -35.50 30.44
CA MET A 1 -23.94 -34.09 30.87
C MET A 1 -22.93 -33.34 29.98
N GLY A 2 -23.31 -32.96 28.75
CA GLY A 2 -22.36 -32.37 27.78
C GLY A 2 -22.85 -31.12 27.03
N TYR A 3 -24.06 -30.62 27.32
CA TYR A 3 -24.68 -29.54 26.55
C TYR A 3 -24.33 -28.12 27.04
N GLY A 4 -23.77 -27.96 28.24
CA GLY A 4 -23.50 -26.64 28.85
C GLY A 4 -22.22 -25.95 28.36
N THR A 5 -21.19 -26.72 28.01
CA THR A 5 -19.89 -26.21 27.53
C THR A 5 -19.97 -25.72 26.07
N ASP A 6 -20.70 -26.44 25.22
CA ASP A 6 -20.84 -26.11 23.78
C ASP A 6 -21.59 -24.78 23.56
N ILE A 7 -22.63 -24.50 24.35
CA ILE A 7 -23.43 -23.26 24.25
C ILE A 7 -22.60 -22.03 24.67
N SER A 8 -21.79 -22.16 25.74
CA SER A 8 -20.96 -21.07 26.25
C SER A 8 -19.83 -20.71 25.28
N GLU A 9 -19.17 -21.72 24.69
CA GLU A 9 -18.08 -21.52 23.73
C GLU A 9 -18.59 -20.90 22.43
N LYS A 10 -19.77 -21.33 21.96
CA LYS A 10 -20.43 -20.76 20.78
C LYS A 10 -20.82 -19.30 21.00
N GLN A 11 -21.38 -18.96 22.17
CA GLN A 11 -21.69 -17.57 22.55
C GLN A 11 -20.43 -16.70 22.69
N TYR A 12 -19.33 -17.24 23.20
CA TYR A 12 -18.05 -16.54 23.31
C TYR A 12 -17.46 -16.23 21.93
N ARG A 13 -17.47 -17.21 21.00
CA ARG A 13 -17.03 -17.03 19.62
C ARG A 13 -17.87 -15.97 18.89
N THR A 14 -19.20 -16.02 19.02
CA THR A 14 -20.08 -15.02 18.42
C THR A 14 -19.86 -13.61 19.00
N ARG A 15 -19.60 -13.48 20.30
CA ARG A 15 -19.25 -12.18 20.91
C ARG A 15 -17.90 -11.66 20.40
N LEU A 16 -16.91 -12.53 20.25
CA LEU A 16 -15.59 -12.17 19.73
C LEU A 16 -15.68 -11.74 18.26
N GLU A 17 -16.40 -12.49 17.43
CA GLU A 17 -16.66 -12.16 16.02
C GLU A 17 -17.40 -10.83 15.89
N ASN A 18 -18.42 -10.59 16.71
CA ASN A 18 -19.13 -9.31 16.75
C ASN A 18 -18.22 -8.16 17.18
N ALA A 19 -17.37 -8.36 18.19
CA ALA A 19 -16.40 -7.35 18.63
C ALA A 19 -15.33 -7.06 17.56
N LEU A 20 -14.89 -8.09 16.83
CA LEU A 20 -13.97 -7.95 15.69
C LEU A 20 -14.64 -7.22 14.52
N ALA A 21 -15.89 -7.55 14.20
CA ALA A 21 -16.68 -6.88 13.18
C ALA A 21 -16.95 -5.40 13.52
N MET A 22 -17.25 -5.10 14.80
CA MET A 22 -17.39 -3.71 15.27
C MET A 22 -16.07 -2.94 15.21
N ASN A 23 -14.93 -3.62 15.31
CA ASN A 23 -13.60 -3.02 15.17
C ASN A 23 -13.12 -2.94 13.71
N GLU A 24 -13.78 -3.59 12.75
CA GLU A 24 -13.35 -3.59 11.34
C GLU A 24 -13.27 -2.16 10.75
N PRO A 25 -14.27 -1.27 10.95
CA PRO A 25 -14.18 0.09 10.45
C PRO A 25 -13.05 0.88 11.10
N LEU A 26 -12.86 0.73 12.41
CA LEU A 26 -11.82 1.42 13.16
C LEU A 26 -10.42 0.95 12.72
N SER A 27 -10.22 -0.36 12.63
CA SER A 27 -8.98 -0.96 12.16
C SER A 27 -8.64 -0.52 10.73
N LYS A 28 -9.64 -0.48 9.83
CA LYS A 28 -9.48 0.00 8.45
C LYS A 28 -9.08 1.48 8.39
N VAL A 29 -9.65 2.33 9.24
CA VAL A 29 -9.23 3.75 9.36
C VAL A 29 -7.79 3.88 9.84
N TYR A 30 -7.41 3.14 10.89
CA TYR A 30 -6.04 3.16 11.41
C TYR A 30 -5.03 2.67 10.37
N TYR A 31 -5.35 1.59 9.67
CA TYR A 31 -4.50 1.06 8.61
C TYR A 31 -4.31 2.07 7.48
N LEU A 32 -5.39 2.64 6.96
CA LEU A 32 -5.30 3.64 5.87
C LEU A 32 -4.60 4.92 6.33
N LYS A 33 -4.77 5.33 7.59
CA LYS A 33 -4.01 6.44 8.16
C LYS A 33 -2.51 6.16 8.15
N GLU A 34 -2.08 4.96 8.53
CA GLU A 34 -0.65 4.60 8.55
C GLU A 34 -0.10 4.45 7.13
N GLN A 35 -0.86 3.85 6.21
CA GLN A 35 -0.48 3.73 4.81
C GLN A 35 -0.32 5.10 4.13
N LEU A 36 -1.07 6.12 4.55
CA LEU A 36 -0.91 7.48 4.03
C LEU A 36 0.52 8.02 4.26
N ARG A 37 1.14 7.71 5.40
CA ARG A 37 2.54 8.11 5.68
C ARG A 37 3.54 7.49 4.70
N GLN A 38 3.20 6.32 4.15
CA GLN A 38 4.07 5.64 3.19
C GLN A 38 4.21 6.41 1.87
N ILE A 39 3.30 7.34 1.56
CA ILE A 39 3.41 8.17 0.35
C ILE A 39 4.70 8.99 0.35
N TRP A 40 5.13 9.50 1.51
CA TRP A 40 6.36 10.32 1.65
C TRP A 40 7.61 9.50 2.02
N SER A 41 7.46 8.21 2.33
CA SER A 41 8.60 7.31 2.58
C SER A 41 9.18 6.71 1.30
N GLN A 42 8.52 6.92 0.15
CA GLN A 42 8.96 6.33 -1.11
C GLN A 42 10.25 6.99 -1.61
N PRO A 43 11.15 6.23 -2.26
CA PRO A 43 12.42 6.78 -2.73
C PRO A 43 12.26 7.68 -3.97
N MET A 44 11.14 7.56 -4.69
CA MET A 44 10.92 8.26 -5.95
C MET A 44 9.45 8.65 -6.14
N LYS A 45 9.25 9.77 -6.83
CA LYS A 45 7.92 10.33 -7.17
C LYS A 45 6.99 9.29 -7.83
N ALA A 46 7.52 8.47 -8.75
CA ALA A 46 6.74 7.43 -9.42
C ALA A 46 6.20 6.37 -8.45
N MET A 47 7.00 5.94 -7.47
CA MET A 47 6.54 5.00 -6.44
C MET A 47 5.55 5.65 -5.47
N ALA A 48 5.79 6.92 -5.12
CA ALA A 48 4.83 7.68 -4.32
C ALA A 48 3.48 7.81 -5.04
N GLU A 49 3.50 7.97 -6.36
CA GLU A 49 2.29 8.01 -7.19
C GLU A 49 1.55 6.67 -7.21
N GLU A 50 2.26 5.55 -7.32
CA GLU A 50 1.66 4.20 -7.19
C GLU A 50 1.02 4.00 -5.81
N VAL A 51 1.75 4.29 -4.74
CA VAL A 51 1.26 4.16 -3.35
C VAL A 51 0.05 5.07 -3.10
N LEU A 52 0.09 6.31 -3.60
CA LEU A 52 -1.05 7.23 -3.52
C LEU A 52 -2.25 6.70 -4.31
N GLY A 53 -2.03 6.12 -5.49
CA GLY A 53 -3.09 5.49 -6.29
C GLY A 53 -3.75 4.33 -5.55
N ASP A 54 -2.96 3.45 -4.94
CA ASP A 54 -3.44 2.31 -4.15
C ASP A 54 -4.22 2.76 -2.92
N TRP A 55 -3.74 3.80 -2.24
CA TRP A 55 -4.40 4.38 -1.09
C TRP A 55 -5.76 4.99 -1.48
N LEU A 56 -5.82 5.74 -2.58
CA LEU A 56 -7.07 6.32 -3.09
C LEU A 56 -8.11 5.24 -3.38
N ARG A 57 -7.72 4.17 -4.08
CA ARG A 57 -8.62 3.04 -4.39
C ARG A 57 -9.20 2.40 -3.13
N GLN A 58 -8.36 2.11 -2.13
CA GLN A 58 -8.79 1.51 -0.87
C GLN A 58 -9.69 2.46 -0.06
N ALA A 59 -9.35 3.75 0.00
CA ALA A 59 -10.15 4.75 0.71
C ALA A 59 -11.54 4.92 0.09
N GLU A 60 -11.66 4.89 -1.23
CA GLU A 60 -12.94 4.95 -1.94
C GLU A 60 -13.81 3.70 -1.71
N GLN A 61 -13.18 2.53 -1.76
CA GLN A 61 -13.84 1.23 -1.54
C GLN A 61 -14.15 0.95 -0.06
N SER A 62 -13.65 1.76 0.87
CA SER A 62 -13.81 1.53 2.32
C SER A 62 -15.25 1.63 2.82
N LYS A 63 -16.15 2.30 2.08
CA LYS A 63 -17.52 2.67 2.50
C LYS A 63 -17.57 3.51 3.78
N ILE A 64 -16.45 4.10 4.18
CA ILE A 64 -16.35 4.97 5.36
C ILE A 64 -16.30 6.42 4.87
N ALA A 65 -17.35 7.19 5.15
CA ALA A 65 -17.55 8.54 4.60
C ALA A 65 -16.35 9.47 4.84
N GLN A 66 -15.68 9.36 5.98
CA GLN A 66 -14.50 10.18 6.31
C GLN A 66 -13.30 9.82 5.41
N LEU A 67 -13.05 8.53 5.15
CA LEU A 67 -11.98 8.09 4.25
C LEU A 67 -12.27 8.46 2.79
N GLN A 68 -13.53 8.35 2.37
CA GLN A 68 -13.95 8.77 1.02
C GLN A 68 -13.77 10.28 0.82
N LYS A 69 -14.13 11.12 1.80
CA LYS A 69 -13.85 12.56 1.77
C LYS A 69 -12.35 12.84 1.69
N MET A 70 -11.54 12.12 2.46
CA MET A 70 -10.09 12.25 2.42
C MET A 70 -9.51 11.85 1.06
N ALA A 71 -10.07 10.82 0.41
CA ALA A 71 -9.69 10.42 -0.95
C ALA A 71 -9.93 11.55 -1.96
N VAL A 72 -11.06 12.25 -1.87
CA VAL A 72 -11.34 13.44 -2.70
C VAL A 72 -10.29 14.51 -2.47
N THR A 73 -9.99 14.85 -1.21
CA THR A 73 -8.96 15.84 -0.85
C THR A 73 -7.59 15.46 -1.42
N MET A 74 -7.14 14.21 -1.19
CA MET A 74 -5.85 13.73 -1.68
C MET A 74 -5.77 13.71 -3.21
N ARG A 75 -6.88 13.44 -3.90
CA ARG A 75 -6.94 13.53 -5.37
C ARG A 75 -6.78 14.97 -5.86
N THR A 76 -7.47 15.92 -5.22
CA THR A 76 -7.37 17.35 -5.54
C THR A 76 -5.94 17.85 -5.39
N TYR A 77 -5.28 17.51 -4.28
CA TYR A 77 -3.91 17.94 -3.97
C TYR A 77 -2.85 16.93 -4.44
N LYS A 78 -3.18 15.99 -5.34
CA LYS A 78 -2.24 14.97 -5.84
C LYS A 78 -0.98 15.61 -6.41
N LYS A 79 -1.14 16.67 -7.22
CA LYS A 79 -0.02 17.37 -7.86
C LYS A 79 0.92 17.97 -6.81
N ASP A 80 0.38 18.68 -5.83
CA ASP A 80 1.17 19.34 -4.78
C ASP A 80 1.84 18.31 -3.85
N THR A 81 1.13 17.24 -3.51
CA THR A 81 1.67 16.11 -2.73
C THR A 81 2.89 15.50 -3.42
N LEU A 82 2.82 15.31 -4.74
CA LEU A 82 3.93 14.76 -5.52
C LEU A 82 5.01 15.80 -5.85
N ALA A 83 4.69 17.10 -5.84
CA ALA A 83 5.66 18.18 -6.06
C ALA A 83 6.69 18.29 -4.94
N TRP A 84 6.36 17.82 -3.73
CA TRP A 84 7.33 17.66 -2.63
C TRP A 84 8.60 16.90 -3.05
N TYR A 85 8.43 15.87 -3.89
CA TYR A 85 9.55 15.11 -4.43
C TYR A 85 10.43 15.93 -5.37
N ASP A 86 9.86 16.85 -6.16
CA ASP A 86 10.65 17.66 -7.09
C ASP A 86 11.65 18.56 -6.34
N GLY A 87 11.25 19.10 -5.18
CA GLY A 87 12.12 19.87 -4.28
C GLY A 87 13.15 19.01 -3.53
N GLN A 88 12.79 17.79 -3.11
CA GLN A 88 13.70 16.91 -2.37
C GLN A 88 14.72 16.19 -3.26
N LEU A 89 14.33 15.83 -4.49
CA LEU A 89 15.18 15.25 -5.53
C LEU A 89 16.30 16.21 -5.98
N SER A 90 16.16 17.51 -5.69
CA SER A 90 17.17 18.55 -5.89
C SER A 90 18.41 18.37 -5.00
N THR A 91 18.31 17.62 -3.89
CA THR A 91 19.46 17.41 -2.99
C THR A 91 20.42 16.34 -3.54
N GLY A 92 21.68 16.71 -3.78
CA GLY A 92 22.66 15.88 -4.49
C GLY A 92 22.88 14.47 -3.92
N LYS A 93 22.72 14.28 -2.60
CA LYS A 93 22.84 12.96 -1.93
C LYS A 93 21.68 12.02 -2.29
N ILE A 94 20.44 12.54 -2.36
CA ILE A 94 19.25 11.77 -2.76
C ILE A 94 19.31 11.41 -4.24
N LYS A 95 19.81 12.32 -5.08
CA LYS A 95 20.04 12.05 -6.51
C LYS A 95 20.96 10.86 -6.75
N GLY A 96 22.04 10.75 -5.97
CA GLY A 96 22.99 9.63 -6.05
C GLY A 96 22.39 8.28 -5.62
N ILE A 97 21.59 8.27 -4.56
CA ILE A 97 20.86 7.07 -4.12
C ILE A 97 19.83 6.65 -5.18
N ASN A 98 19.12 7.61 -5.76
CA ASN A 98 18.10 7.33 -6.77
C ASN A 98 18.66 6.82 -8.09
N TYR A 99 19.83 7.32 -8.50
CA TYR A 99 20.54 6.77 -9.65
C TYR A 99 20.92 5.30 -9.42
N LYS A 100 21.41 4.95 -8.22
CA LYS A 100 21.72 3.56 -7.85
C LYS A 100 20.49 2.67 -7.86
N ILE A 101 19.37 3.10 -7.29
CA ILE A 101 18.11 2.31 -7.28
C ILE A 101 17.61 2.07 -8.71
N LYS A 102 17.62 3.10 -9.56
CA LYS A 102 17.23 2.97 -10.98
C LYS A 102 18.13 1.97 -11.71
N ALA A 103 19.45 2.07 -11.51
CA ALA A 103 20.42 1.14 -12.09
C ALA A 103 20.17 -0.31 -11.64
N MET A 104 19.91 -0.53 -10.34
CA MET A 104 19.60 -1.87 -9.81
C MET A 104 18.33 -2.46 -10.42
N ARG A 105 17.26 -1.66 -10.59
CA ARG A 105 16.02 -2.13 -11.26
C ARG A 105 16.24 -2.48 -12.72
N GLN A 106 16.98 -1.65 -13.45
CA GLN A 106 17.28 -1.90 -14.86
C GLN A 106 18.10 -3.18 -15.03
N ASN A 107 19.10 -3.39 -14.15
CA ASN A 107 19.89 -4.62 -14.13
C ASN A 107 19.02 -5.85 -13.82
N ALA A 108 18.16 -5.79 -12.80
CA ALA A 108 17.25 -6.90 -12.48
C ALA A 108 16.32 -7.27 -13.64
N GLN A 109 15.77 -6.27 -14.34
CA GLN A 109 14.90 -6.49 -15.49
C GLN A 109 15.68 -7.08 -16.69
N SER A 110 16.93 -6.64 -16.91
CA SER A 110 17.79 -7.20 -17.96
C SER A 110 18.14 -8.67 -17.69
N LEU A 111 18.45 -9.01 -16.43
CA LEU A 111 18.73 -10.38 -16.01
C LEU A 111 17.51 -11.28 -16.18
N LYS A 112 16.33 -10.79 -15.79
CA LYS A 112 15.05 -11.49 -16.00
C LYS A 112 14.83 -11.77 -17.49
N SER A 113 15.06 -10.77 -18.35
CA SER A 113 14.91 -10.90 -19.81
C SER A 113 15.92 -11.88 -20.43
N ALA A 114 17.18 -11.85 -20.00
CA ALA A 114 18.19 -12.80 -20.43
C ALA A 114 17.85 -14.25 -20.05
N ARG A 115 17.30 -14.45 -18.84
CA ARG A 115 16.85 -15.78 -18.38
C ARG A 115 15.67 -16.30 -19.21
N TYR A 116 14.73 -15.44 -19.61
CA TYR A 116 13.64 -15.83 -20.51
C TYR A 116 14.16 -16.27 -21.88
N LEU A 117 15.10 -15.54 -22.48
CA LEU A 117 15.69 -15.90 -23.77
C LEU A 117 16.44 -17.25 -23.71
N THR A 118 17.17 -17.49 -22.62
CA THR A 118 17.91 -18.74 -22.42
C THR A 118 16.96 -19.94 -22.27
N LEU A 119 15.82 -19.75 -21.59
CA LEU A 119 14.80 -20.79 -21.44
C LEU A 119 14.09 -21.08 -22.76
N SER A 120 13.80 -20.06 -23.58
CA SER A 120 13.18 -20.27 -24.90
C SER A 120 14.10 -20.98 -25.89
N LEU A 121 15.42 -20.78 -25.81
CA LEU A 121 16.38 -21.44 -26.71
C LEU A 121 16.60 -22.92 -26.38
N HIS A 122 16.49 -23.32 -25.11
CA HIS A 122 16.59 -24.73 -24.70
C HIS A 122 15.26 -25.51 -24.79
N ALA A 123 14.16 -24.82 -25.08
CA ALA A 123 12.83 -25.43 -25.26
C ALA A 123 12.53 -25.78 -26.73
N ILE A 124 13.51 -25.65 -27.62
CA ILE A 124 13.51 -26.12 -29.02
C ILE A 124 14.34 -27.39 -29.08
#